data_AF-A0A7R9QSZ7-F1
#
_entry.id   AF-A0A7R9QSZ7-F1
#
_cell.length_a   1.000
_cell.length_b   1.000
_cell.length_c   1.000
_cell.angle_alpha   90.00
_cell.angle_beta   90.00
_cell.angle_gamma   90.00
#
_symmetry.space_group_name_H-M   'P 1'
#
loop_
_entity.id
_entity.type
_entity.pdbx_description
1 polymer ?
#
loop_
_entity_poly.entity_id
_entity_poly.type
_entity_poly.pdbx_seq_one_letter_code
_entity_poly.pdbx_strand_id
1 'polypeptide(L)'
;YDSIARDFGANGWSFEQLLPYFKKSENNTDPNVDPIYHGRSGPLGVSTPPNPEPLLLQWQQSLHEFGYPIIDVNGPTQYGTSITQSTIRDGIRQSTANSYLESNICPQLNIVTGALVTKVLIEGQPNGEQPKAVGVEFTKGNREYSVQATKETILSAGPFNTPQILMLSGIGHRDHLEKFEISPIWSDLPVGDNLQNHVILTISMPVRNSSLLLPGPQPNVQQLYDSIVSHTGAFATAPLSCLNFNSSVNSDWTYPDINLLVGIVPAYELGYENIFYLDKRPEEWRSYVDTVKKNANLAVAPVLFSPKSTGYIRLKSRDPKVYPMIQQNLLRHPDDMQAYLDAISHAFYLVEESSISEHVYVNPEPIPGCQYCPDIPVWKCSSYHKCLIQQIATPFLHPVGTCRMGAVDRDDVVVDERLRVKGVRNLRVIDSSVFPTVMNANTNAAAIVVGEKGAALVLEDYHQETHIKQLNDHFKYITFVMYYFATPGYDLGALMDYYTTNKSRQDGITATSYHPAGSCRMGSIDRPDVVVDPQLRVKNMMNLRVCDSSVFPTVPNSNTCAASITVGYKCAQFIKQYYKLE
;
A
#
# COMPACT_ATOMS: atom_id res chain seq x y z
N TYR A 1 -4.56 0.71 -7.00
CA TYR A 1 -5.35 0.18 -5.87
C TYR A 1 -6.63 -0.51 -6.33
N ASP A 2 -7.45 0.10 -7.19
CA ASP A 2 -8.70 -0.53 -7.66
C ASP A 2 -8.47 -1.86 -8.40
N SER A 3 -7.41 -1.94 -9.21
CA SER A 3 -6.97 -3.22 -9.82
C SER A 3 -6.61 -4.27 -8.78
N ILE A 4 -6.04 -3.89 -7.63
CA ILE A 4 -5.72 -4.82 -6.54
C ILE A 4 -7.00 -5.42 -5.96
N ALA A 5 -7.98 -4.57 -5.66
CA ALA A 5 -9.27 -5.02 -5.14
C ALA A 5 -10.02 -5.92 -6.14
N ARG A 6 -10.07 -5.52 -7.41
CA ARG A 6 -10.81 -6.21 -8.47
C ARG A 6 -10.12 -7.50 -8.95
N ASP A 7 -8.85 -7.41 -9.34
CA ASP A 7 -8.16 -8.47 -10.08
C ASP A 7 -7.55 -9.54 -9.15
N PHE A 8 -7.27 -9.17 -7.89
CA PHE A 8 -6.78 -10.08 -6.86
C PHE A 8 -7.82 -10.44 -5.80
N GLY A 9 -9.03 -9.87 -5.87
CA GLY A 9 -10.09 -10.10 -4.88
C GLY A 9 -9.76 -9.53 -3.49
N ALA A 10 -8.87 -8.55 -3.41
CA ALA A 10 -8.50 -7.89 -2.17
C ALA A 10 -9.58 -6.87 -1.75
N ASN A 11 -10.75 -7.37 -1.36
CA ASN A 11 -11.89 -6.54 -0.96
C ASN A 11 -11.50 -5.56 0.16
N GLY A 12 -11.97 -4.32 0.06
CA GLY A 12 -11.59 -3.26 0.99
C GLY A 12 -10.36 -2.45 0.57
N TRP A 13 -9.61 -2.85 -0.45
CA TRP A 13 -8.35 -2.20 -0.87
C TRP A 13 -8.47 -1.32 -2.13
N SER A 14 -9.68 -0.92 -2.51
CA SER A 14 -9.88 0.10 -3.54
C SER A 14 -9.32 1.45 -3.08
N PHE A 15 -9.04 2.35 -4.03
CA PHE A 15 -8.53 3.68 -3.71
C PHE A 15 -9.49 4.45 -2.79
N GLU A 16 -10.78 4.41 -3.10
CA GLU A 16 -11.83 5.05 -2.27
C GLU A 16 -11.77 4.57 -0.82
N GLN A 17 -11.59 3.27 -0.59
CA GLN A 17 -11.51 2.68 0.75
C GLN A 17 -10.18 2.96 1.45
N LEU A 18 -9.10 3.22 0.70
CA LEU A 18 -7.78 3.54 1.24
C LEU A 18 -7.60 5.04 1.51
N LEU A 19 -8.30 5.91 0.78
CA LEU A 19 -8.18 7.36 0.89
C LEU A 19 -8.30 7.87 2.35
N PRO A 20 -9.25 7.41 3.18
CA PRO A 20 -9.32 7.82 4.58
C PRO A 20 -8.04 7.52 5.38
N TYR A 21 -7.34 6.42 5.07
CA TYR A 21 -6.10 6.04 5.74
C TYR A 21 -4.91 6.87 5.27
N PHE A 22 -4.84 7.21 3.98
CA PHE A 22 -3.87 8.18 3.47
C PHE A 22 -4.04 9.52 4.19
N LYS A 23 -5.25 10.06 4.22
CA LYS A 23 -5.57 11.33 4.90
C LYS A 23 -5.33 11.27 6.41
N LYS A 24 -5.57 10.12 7.05
CA LYS A 24 -5.30 9.92 8.47
C LYS A 24 -3.80 9.99 8.79
N SER A 25 -2.96 9.45 7.92
CA SER A 25 -1.51 9.46 8.10
C SER A 25 -0.88 10.84 7.88
N GLU A 26 -1.46 11.63 6.97
CA GLU A 26 -0.83 12.84 6.43
C GLU A 26 -1.22 14.12 7.17
N ASN A 27 -0.23 14.98 7.38
CA ASN A 27 -0.39 16.39 7.72
C ASN A 27 0.36 17.25 6.70
N ASN A 28 -0.32 17.53 5.60
CA ASN A 28 0.17 18.31 4.48
C ASN A 28 -0.03 19.81 4.71
N THR A 29 1.01 20.61 4.48
CA THR A 29 0.93 22.07 4.59
C THR A 29 0.98 22.81 3.27
N ASP A 30 1.04 22.12 2.14
CA ASP A 30 0.93 22.79 0.85
C ASP A 30 -0.49 23.40 0.70
N PRO A 31 -0.61 24.72 0.44
CA PRO A 31 -1.90 25.35 0.21
C PRO A 31 -2.48 25.04 -1.17
N ASN A 32 -1.67 24.57 -2.12
CA ASN A 32 -2.05 24.42 -3.54
C ASN A 32 -2.52 23.01 -3.91
N VAL A 33 -2.45 22.05 -2.99
CA VAL A 33 -2.92 20.69 -3.22
C VAL A 33 -4.42 20.53 -3.02
N ASP A 34 -4.99 19.52 -3.68
CA ASP A 34 -6.43 19.27 -3.62
C ASP A 34 -6.83 18.71 -2.23
N PRO A 35 -7.65 19.44 -1.44
CA PRO A 35 -8.03 19.03 -0.09
C PRO A 35 -8.87 17.73 -0.04
N ILE A 36 -9.39 17.27 -1.18
CA ILE A 36 -10.07 15.97 -1.27
C ILE A 36 -9.07 14.84 -1.00
N TYR A 37 -7.85 14.93 -1.55
CA TYR A 37 -6.86 13.85 -1.55
C TYR A 37 -5.89 13.90 -0.37
N HIS A 38 -5.78 15.06 0.30
CA HIS A 38 -4.77 15.29 1.33
C HIS A 38 -5.31 15.37 2.77
N GLY A 39 -4.52 14.85 3.71
CA GLY A 39 -4.69 15.01 5.15
C GLY A 39 -3.98 16.26 5.68
N ARG A 40 -4.53 16.89 6.74
CA ARG A 40 -3.96 18.09 7.38
C ARG A 40 -3.78 17.97 8.90
N SER A 41 -3.89 16.75 9.43
CA SER A 41 -3.92 16.51 10.87
C SER A 41 -3.26 15.20 11.31
N GLY A 42 -2.75 14.41 10.36
CA GLY A 42 -2.04 13.17 10.67
C GLY A 42 -0.69 13.40 11.36
N PRO A 43 -0.06 12.32 11.82
CA PRO A 43 1.24 12.40 12.47
C PRO A 43 2.40 12.72 11.50
N LEU A 44 2.26 12.41 10.20
CA LEU A 44 3.33 12.55 9.22
C LEU A 44 3.29 13.93 8.56
N GLY A 45 4.24 14.79 8.90
CA GLY A 45 4.38 16.09 8.24
C GLY A 45 4.82 15.95 6.78
N VAL A 46 4.05 16.53 5.86
CA VAL A 46 4.33 16.60 4.43
C VAL A 46 4.31 18.05 3.96
N SER A 47 5.26 18.40 3.10
CA SER A 47 5.35 19.73 2.51
C SER A 47 6.01 19.70 1.14
N THR A 48 5.67 20.69 0.33
CA THR A 48 6.46 21.09 -0.84
C THR A 48 7.64 21.94 -0.36
N PRO A 49 8.84 21.83 -1.00
CA PRO A 49 9.97 22.67 -0.67
C PRO A 49 9.58 24.16 -0.64
N PRO A 50 9.84 24.90 0.45
CA PRO A 50 9.43 26.30 0.57
C PRO A 50 10.16 27.20 -0.45
N ASN A 51 11.40 26.84 -0.77
CA ASN A 51 12.21 27.47 -1.81
C ASN A 51 12.66 26.38 -2.79
N PRO A 52 11.83 26.02 -3.79
CA PRO A 52 12.24 25.10 -4.83
C PRO A 52 13.45 25.65 -5.60
N GLU A 53 14.27 24.75 -6.13
CA GLU A 53 15.40 25.14 -6.98
C GLU A 53 14.91 25.92 -8.22
N PRO A 54 15.45 27.11 -8.54
CA PRO A 54 15.02 27.89 -9.70
C PRO A 54 15.13 27.12 -11.01
N LEU A 55 16.18 26.29 -11.17
CA LEU A 55 16.32 25.44 -12.36
C LEU A 55 15.23 24.36 -12.46
N LEU A 56 14.71 23.84 -11.34
CA LEU A 56 13.58 22.90 -11.36
C LEU A 56 12.25 23.60 -11.69
N LEU A 57 12.08 24.85 -11.28
CA LEU A 57 10.95 25.68 -11.72
C LEU A 57 11.02 25.96 -13.23
N GLN A 58 12.21 26.27 -13.75
CA GLN A 58 12.42 26.44 -15.19
C GLN A 58 12.16 25.12 -15.95
N TRP A 59 12.58 23.98 -15.42
CA TRP A 59 12.26 22.67 -15.97
C TRP A 59 10.75 22.44 -16.04
N GLN A 60 10.02 22.65 -14.94
CA GLN A 60 8.57 22.52 -14.90
C GLN A 60 7.87 23.46 -15.91
N GLN A 61 8.32 24.71 -15.99
CA GLN A 61 7.79 25.69 -16.95
C GLN A 61 8.06 25.26 -18.40
N SER A 62 9.25 24.74 -18.69
CA SER A 62 9.61 24.25 -20.03
C SER A 62 8.71 23.08 -20.44
N LEU A 63 8.43 22.15 -19.51
CA LEU A 63 7.48 21.07 -19.73
C LEU A 63 6.06 21.57 -19.95
N HIS A 64 5.65 22.62 -19.24
CA HIS A 64 4.34 23.23 -19.40
C HIS A 64 4.15 23.85 -20.78
N GLU A 65 5.14 24.59 -21.27
CA GLU A 65 5.19 25.13 -22.63
C GLU A 65 5.18 24.02 -23.68
N PHE A 66 5.78 22.87 -23.36
CA PHE A 66 5.78 21.67 -24.20
C PHE A 66 4.44 20.91 -24.21
N GLY A 67 3.47 21.32 -23.38
CA GLY A 67 2.11 20.77 -23.35
C GLY A 67 1.80 19.86 -22.16
N TYR A 68 2.71 19.71 -21.19
CA TYR A 68 2.41 18.95 -19.96
C TYR A 68 1.70 19.84 -18.92
N PRO A 69 0.56 19.41 -18.36
CA PRO A 69 -0.11 20.19 -17.32
C PRO A 69 0.73 20.21 -16.03
N ILE A 70 0.73 21.34 -15.33
CA ILE A 70 1.21 21.40 -13.95
C ILE A 70 0.11 20.85 -13.04
N ILE A 71 0.43 19.84 -12.24
CA ILE A 71 -0.55 19.07 -11.47
C ILE A 71 -0.13 18.91 -10.00
N ASP A 72 -1.11 18.60 -9.17
CA ASP A 72 -0.90 17.88 -7.92
C ASP A 72 -0.68 16.39 -8.25
N VAL A 73 0.57 15.92 -8.14
CA VAL A 73 0.95 14.55 -8.52
C VAL A 73 0.30 13.47 -7.64
N ASN A 74 -0.18 13.85 -6.45
CA ASN A 74 -0.92 12.98 -5.52
C ASN A 74 -2.43 13.25 -5.54
N GLY A 75 -2.90 14.07 -6.49
CA GLY A 75 -4.29 14.44 -6.66
C GLY A 75 -5.04 13.52 -7.66
N PRO A 76 -6.07 14.05 -8.35
CA PRO A 76 -6.99 13.25 -9.18
C PRO A 76 -6.36 12.68 -10.46
N THR A 77 -5.30 13.31 -10.97
CA THR A 77 -4.60 12.90 -12.19
C THR A 77 -3.11 12.83 -11.90
N GLN A 78 -2.45 11.81 -12.44
CA GLN A 78 -1.02 11.67 -12.35
C GLN A 78 -0.29 12.11 -13.62
N TYR A 79 -0.96 12.30 -14.76
CA TYR A 79 -0.32 12.74 -16.01
C TYR A 79 0.00 14.23 -15.97
N GLY A 80 1.30 14.57 -16.06
CA GLY A 80 1.77 15.95 -15.97
C GLY A 80 3.03 16.11 -15.13
N THR A 81 3.36 17.36 -14.80
CA THR A 81 4.57 17.72 -14.05
C THR A 81 4.24 18.38 -12.71
N SER A 82 5.11 18.17 -11.73
CA SER A 82 4.96 18.76 -10.39
C SER A 82 6.32 18.97 -9.72
N ILE A 83 6.41 19.93 -8.79
CA ILE A 83 7.46 19.93 -7.77
C ILE A 83 7.01 18.95 -6.70
N THR A 84 7.82 17.94 -6.42
CA THR A 84 7.37 16.83 -5.57
C THR A 84 7.26 17.26 -4.12
N GLN A 85 6.21 16.77 -3.46
CA GLN A 85 6.08 16.84 -2.01
C GLN A 85 7.02 15.85 -1.34
N SER A 86 7.48 16.18 -0.14
CA SER A 86 8.35 15.33 0.67
C SER A 86 7.79 15.19 2.08
N THR A 87 8.11 14.06 2.74
CA THR A 87 7.88 13.85 4.17
C THR A 87 8.90 14.65 4.98
N ILE A 88 8.79 15.97 4.91
CA ILE A 88 9.61 16.98 5.58
C ILE A 88 8.65 17.95 6.25
N ARG A 89 8.96 18.34 7.49
CA ARG A 89 8.27 19.36 8.28
C ARG A 89 9.34 20.24 8.90
N ASP A 90 9.24 21.54 8.68
CA ASP A 90 10.14 22.54 9.26
C ASP A 90 11.61 22.10 9.12
N GLY A 91 12.02 21.81 7.88
CA GLY A 91 13.39 21.43 7.57
C GLY A 91 13.85 20.04 8.06
N ILE A 92 12.98 19.28 8.73
CA ILE A 92 13.32 17.99 9.34
C ILE A 92 12.55 16.86 8.67
N ARG A 93 13.28 15.78 8.36
CA ARG A 93 12.69 14.52 7.87
C ARG A 93 11.64 13.98 8.84
N GLN A 94 10.46 13.70 8.31
CA GLN A 94 9.39 12.99 9.00
C GLN A 94 9.44 11.52 8.58
N SER A 95 9.70 10.66 9.56
CA SER A 95 9.81 9.21 9.42
C SER A 95 8.69 8.54 10.20
N THR A 96 8.39 7.27 9.93
CA THR A 96 7.43 6.55 10.78
C THR A 96 7.93 6.38 12.22
N ALA A 97 9.25 6.37 12.46
CA ALA A 97 9.81 6.30 13.81
C ALA A 97 9.48 7.55 14.64
N ASN A 98 9.85 8.75 14.17
CA ASN A 98 9.57 9.97 14.91
C ASN A 98 8.08 10.36 14.92
N SER A 99 7.38 10.19 13.79
CA SER A 99 5.97 10.57 13.66
C SER A 99 5.02 9.62 14.41
N TYR A 100 5.27 8.30 14.41
CA TYR A 100 4.37 7.34 15.08
C TYR A 100 4.90 6.82 16.41
N LEU A 101 6.19 6.46 16.51
CA LEU A 101 6.71 5.80 17.71
C LEU A 101 7.14 6.82 18.77
N GLU A 102 8.07 7.71 18.46
CA GLU A 102 8.64 8.65 19.44
C GLU A 102 7.58 9.61 19.99
N SER A 103 6.65 10.03 19.12
CA SER A 103 5.52 10.90 19.50
C SER A 103 4.45 10.20 20.35
N ASN A 104 4.45 8.86 20.44
CA ASN A 104 3.44 8.07 21.14
C ASN A 104 4.04 7.01 22.10
N ILE A 105 5.26 7.24 22.62
CA ILE A 105 5.85 6.32 23.61
C ILE A 105 4.92 6.23 24.82
N CYS A 106 4.47 5.01 25.12
CA CYS A 106 3.62 4.72 26.25
C CYS A 106 4.16 3.52 27.05
N PRO A 107 3.79 3.36 28.34
CA PRO A 107 4.27 2.25 29.17
C PRO A 107 3.91 0.85 28.65
N GLN A 108 2.96 0.77 27.72
CA GLN A 108 2.48 -0.48 27.13
C GLN A 108 3.30 -0.88 25.90
N LEU A 109 4.07 0.04 25.31
CA LEU A 109 4.90 -0.19 24.13
C LEU A 109 6.34 -0.50 24.53
N ASN A 110 6.82 -1.69 24.15
CA ASN A 110 8.20 -2.11 24.36
C ASN A 110 8.93 -2.17 23.01
N ILE A 111 9.99 -1.38 22.86
CA ILE A 111 10.82 -1.34 21.64
C ILE A 111 12.19 -1.95 21.95
N VAL A 112 12.56 -2.99 21.20
CA VAL A 112 13.86 -3.65 21.34
C VAL A 112 14.66 -3.46 20.06
N THR A 113 15.66 -2.58 20.09
CA THR A 113 16.58 -2.35 18.96
C THR A 113 17.77 -3.30 18.99
N GLY A 114 18.44 -3.43 17.84
CA GLY A 114 19.57 -4.37 17.67
C GLY A 114 19.16 -5.84 17.84
N ALA A 115 17.88 -6.15 17.60
CA ALA A 115 17.30 -7.48 17.70
C ALA A 115 16.89 -7.98 16.31
N LEU A 116 17.52 -9.05 15.84
CA LEU A 116 17.21 -9.70 14.56
C LEU A 116 16.28 -10.89 14.79
N VAL A 117 15.03 -10.79 14.36
CA VAL A 117 14.08 -11.91 14.35
C VAL A 117 14.58 -13.00 13.42
N THR A 118 14.65 -14.23 13.92
CA THR A 118 15.19 -15.39 13.18
C THR A 118 14.10 -16.31 12.67
N LYS A 119 13.02 -16.49 13.44
CA LYS A 119 11.83 -17.24 13.03
C LYS A 119 10.59 -16.89 13.87
N VAL A 120 9.42 -17.21 13.35
CA VAL A 120 8.14 -17.24 14.06
C VAL A 120 8.02 -18.57 14.80
N LEU A 121 7.56 -18.50 16.04
CA LEU A 121 7.22 -19.68 16.85
C LEU A 121 5.78 -20.09 16.53
N ILE A 122 5.59 -21.35 16.16
CA ILE A 122 4.29 -21.89 15.73
C ILE A 122 4.02 -23.17 16.49
N GLU A 123 2.79 -23.28 17.02
CA GLU A 123 2.28 -24.46 17.72
C GLU A 123 1.09 -25.06 16.96
N GLY A 124 0.93 -26.37 17.05
CA GLY A 124 -0.16 -27.10 16.42
C GLY A 124 0.27 -28.48 15.98
N GLN A 125 -0.67 -29.25 15.41
CA GLN A 125 -0.36 -30.50 14.75
C GLN A 125 -0.67 -30.40 13.26
N PRO A 126 0.17 -30.94 12.37
CA PRO A 126 -0.06 -30.92 10.92
C PRO A 126 -1.40 -31.51 10.47
N ASN A 127 -2.05 -32.33 11.31
CA ASN A 127 -3.34 -33.00 11.04
C ASN A 127 -4.46 -32.60 12.04
N GLY A 128 -4.28 -31.51 12.80
CA GLY A 128 -5.24 -30.97 13.78
C GLY A 128 -5.91 -29.66 13.33
N GLU A 129 -6.39 -28.83 14.27
CA GLU A 129 -6.76 -27.43 13.96
C GLU A 129 -5.61 -26.69 13.26
N GLN A 130 -5.93 -25.61 12.53
CA GLN A 130 -4.91 -24.77 11.91
C GLN A 130 -3.81 -24.37 12.91
N PRO A 131 -2.53 -24.50 12.55
CA PRO A 131 -1.42 -24.11 13.41
C PRO A 131 -1.50 -22.63 13.77
N LYS A 132 -0.94 -22.27 14.92
CA LYS A 132 -1.06 -20.95 15.52
C LYS A 132 0.32 -20.36 15.76
N ALA A 133 0.55 -19.15 15.28
CA ALA A 133 1.72 -18.38 15.68
C ALA A 133 1.57 -17.93 17.15
N VAL A 134 2.61 -18.20 17.94
CA VAL A 134 2.64 -17.94 19.39
C VAL A 134 3.73 -16.97 19.79
N GLY A 135 4.56 -16.49 18.84
CA GLY A 135 5.61 -15.53 19.15
C GLY A 135 6.74 -15.55 18.13
N VAL A 136 7.92 -15.07 18.54
CA VAL A 136 9.12 -15.06 17.70
C VAL A 136 10.36 -15.43 18.50
N GLU A 137 11.34 -16.00 17.81
CA GLU A 137 12.73 -16.05 18.24
C GLU A 137 13.51 -14.91 17.61
N PHE A 138 14.45 -14.34 18.36
CA PHE A 138 15.34 -13.31 17.86
C PHE A 138 16.72 -13.37 18.52
N THR A 139 17.71 -12.82 17.83
CA THR A 139 19.07 -12.65 18.35
C THR A 139 19.30 -11.20 18.73
N LYS A 140 19.96 -10.96 19.87
CA LYS A 140 20.44 -9.63 20.27
C LYS A 140 21.86 -9.75 20.80
N GLY A 141 22.80 -9.14 20.08
CA GLY A 141 24.22 -9.42 20.27
C GLY A 141 24.52 -10.90 19.99
N ASN A 142 25.14 -11.59 20.95
CA ASN A 142 25.50 -13.01 20.82
C ASN A 142 24.53 -13.96 21.55
N ARG A 143 23.33 -13.48 21.92
CA ARG A 143 22.34 -14.27 22.65
C ARG A 143 21.06 -14.42 21.85
N GLU A 144 20.43 -15.58 22.01
CA GLU A 144 19.11 -15.90 21.49
C GLU A 144 18.05 -15.69 22.56
N TYR A 145 16.90 -15.20 22.13
CA TYR A 145 15.75 -14.90 22.95
C TYR A 145 14.48 -15.38 22.26
N SER A 146 13.47 -15.69 23.04
CA SER A 146 12.11 -15.97 22.56
C SER A 146 11.11 -15.08 23.30
N VAL A 147 10.14 -14.52 22.57
CA VAL A 147 9.02 -13.79 23.16
C VAL A 147 7.71 -14.39 22.67
N GLN A 148 6.77 -14.56 23.60
CA GLN A 148 5.45 -15.10 23.33
C GLN A 148 4.44 -13.98 23.09
N ALA A 149 3.56 -14.14 22.11
CA ALA A 149 2.47 -13.27 21.77
C ALA A 149 1.14 -13.94 22.16
N THR A 150 0.37 -13.29 23.05
CA THR A 150 -0.91 -13.83 23.52
C THR A 150 -2.02 -13.69 22.49
N LYS A 151 -1.95 -12.65 21.66
CA LYS A 151 -2.96 -12.33 20.64
C LYS A 151 -2.45 -12.65 19.24
N GLU A 152 -1.51 -11.85 18.72
CA GLU A 152 -1.08 -11.95 17.32
C GLU A 152 0.41 -11.68 17.18
N THR A 153 1.03 -12.34 16.21
CA THR A 153 2.38 -12.02 15.71
C THR A 153 2.24 -11.29 14.38
N ILE A 154 2.88 -10.11 14.26
CA ILE A 154 2.82 -9.28 13.06
C ILE A 154 4.24 -9.16 12.50
N LEU A 155 4.43 -9.56 11.24
CA LEU A 155 5.67 -9.35 10.50
C LEU A 155 5.60 -8.05 9.70
N SER A 156 6.55 -7.16 9.95
CA SER A 156 6.73 -5.91 9.21
C SER A 156 8.22 -5.71 8.86
N ALA A 157 8.89 -6.80 8.46
CA ALA A 157 10.33 -6.82 8.19
C ALA A 157 10.67 -6.41 6.73
N GLY A 158 9.65 -6.11 5.94
CA GLY A 158 9.75 -5.65 4.57
C GLY A 158 9.91 -6.77 3.54
N PRO A 159 9.87 -6.43 2.24
CA PRO A 159 9.81 -7.38 1.13
C PRO A 159 10.99 -8.35 0.99
N PHE A 160 12.12 -8.07 1.62
CA PHE A 160 13.27 -8.98 1.57
C PHE A 160 13.32 -9.91 2.78
N ASN A 161 13.11 -9.38 3.99
CA ASN A 161 13.31 -10.14 5.22
C ASN A 161 12.04 -10.88 5.66
N THR A 162 10.84 -10.32 5.44
CA THR A 162 9.59 -11.02 5.77
C THR A 162 9.47 -12.39 5.10
N PRO A 163 9.68 -12.55 3.77
CA PRO A 163 9.64 -13.89 3.16
C PRO A 163 10.76 -14.81 3.67
N GLN A 164 11.94 -14.27 4.01
CA GLN A 164 13.00 -15.08 4.63
C GLN A 164 12.58 -15.63 6.00
N ILE A 165 12.01 -14.77 6.87
CA ILE A 165 11.52 -15.17 8.18
C ILE A 165 10.43 -16.23 8.04
N LEU A 166 9.46 -16.04 7.15
CA LEU A 166 8.40 -17.02 6.89
C LEU A 166 8.97 -18.37 6.44
N MET A 167 9.88 -18.38 5.45
CA MET A 167 10.51 -19.63 4.98
C MET A 167 11.30 -20.32 6.10
N LEU A 168 12.10 -19.59 6.88
CA LEU A 168 12.83 -20.14 8.03
C LEU A 168 11.91 -20.66 9.14
N SER A 169 10.67 -20.19 9.17
CA SER A 169 9.63 -20.64 10.10
C SER A 169 8.83 -21.84 9.60
N GLY A 170 9.15 -22.37 8.41
CA GLY A 170 8.41 -23.49 7.80
C GLY A 170 7.17 -23.07 7.00
N ILE A 171 7.11 -21.83 6.51
CA ILE A 171 6.03 -21.32 5.66
C ILE A 171 6.59 -20.86 4.31
N GLY A 172 6.24 -21.55 3.22
CA GLY A 172 6.78 -21.32 1.89
C GLY A 172 6.71 -22.57 1.03
N HIS A 173 7.23 -22.51 -0.21
CA HIS A 173 7.23 -23.64 -1.15
C HIS A 173 7.80 -24.90 -0.51
N ARG A 174 6.98 -25.96 -0.40
CA ARG A 174 7.34 -27.23 0.26
C ARG A 174 8.67 -27.78 -0.22
N ASP A 175 8.84 -27.96 -1.53
CA ASP A 175 10.06 -28.52 -2.13
C ASP A 175 11.31 -27.69 -1.77
N HIS A 176 11.15 -26.37 -1.70
CA HIS A 176 12.24 -25.47 -1.31
C HIS A 176 12.58 -25.61 0.18
N LEU A 177 11.58 -25.71 1.06
CA LEU A 177 11.79 -25.91 2.49
C LEU A 177 12.43 -27.27 2.81
N GLU A 178 11.98 -28.32 2.14
CA GLU A 178 12.53 -29.68 2.27
C GLU A 178 14.01 -29.73 1.86
N LYS A 179 14.40 -29.03 0.78
CA LYS A 179 15.79 -28.90 0.34
C LYS A 179 16.70 -28.26 1.41
N PHE A 180 16.16 -27.39 2.25
CA PHE A 180 16.86 -26.78 3.37
C PHE A 180 16.59 -27.51 4.70
N GLU A 181 15.99 -28.70 4.68
CA GLU A 181 15.70 -29.51 5.87
C GLU A 181 14.92 -28.72 6.95
N ILE A 182 14.02 -27.83 6.51
CA ILE A 182 13.18 -27.03 7.39
C ILE A 182 11.92 -27.84 7.69
N SER A 183 11.72 -28.12 8.98
CA SER A 183 10.62 -28.93 9.49
C SER A 183 10.20 -28.40 10.87
N PRO A 184 8.90 -28.43 11.22
CA PRO A 184 7.78 -28.86 10.36
C PRO A 184 7.45 -27.81 9.27
N ILE A 185 6.82 -28.26 8.18
CA ILE A 185 6.25 -27.38 7.15
C ILE A 185 4.80 -27.11 7.55
N TRP A 186 4.52 -25.87 7.93
CA TRP A 186 3.21 -25.44 8.43
C TRP A 186 2.24 -25.03 7.33
N SER A 187 2.75 -24.46 6.25
CA SER A 187 1.93 -24.00 5.13
C SER A 187 2.77 -23.95 3.85
N ASP A 188 2.26 -24.58 2.80
CA ASP A 188 2.85 -24.59 1.46
C ASP A 188 2.30 -23.40 0.68
N LEU A 189 3.08 -22.32 0.62
CA LEU A 189 2.66 -21.02 0.08
C LEU A 189 3.72 -20.45 -0.87
N PRO A 190 3.34 -19.60 -1.83
CA PRO A 190 4.26 -18.96 -2.78
C PRO A 190 5.08 -17.81 -2.14
N VAL A 191 5.61 -18.01 -0.94
CA VAL A 191 6.41 -17.04 -0.20
C VAL A 191 7.70 -16.73 -0.96
N GLY A 192 7.97 -15.43 -1.11
CA GLY A 192 9.13 -14.93 -1.84
C GLY A 192 8.93 -14.85 -3.35
N ASP A 193 7.81 -15.30 -3.90
CA ASP A 193 7.50 -15.10 -5.32
C ASP A 193 7.15 -13.64 -5.61
N ASN A 194 7.05 -13.26 -6.89
CA ASN A 194 6.52 -11.96 -7.28
C ASN A 194 7.27 -10.74 -6.72
N LEU A 195 8.60 -10.83 -6.56
CA LEU A 195 9.38 -9.65 -6.22
C LEU A 195 9.26 -8.63 -7.36
N GLN A 196 8.62 -7.50 -7.09
CA GLN A 196 8.53 -6.38 -8.04
C GLN A 196 9.27 -5.19 -7.47
N ASN A 197 9.82 -4.37 -8.36
CA ASN A 197 10.54 -3.17 -8.00
C ASN A 197 10.49 -2.19 -9.18
N HIS A 198 10.46 -0.90 -8.89
CA HIS A 198 10.70 0.10 -9.93
C HIS A 198 12.14 -0.01 -10.44
N VAL A 199 12.33 0.29 -11.71
CA VAL A 199 13.65 0.38 -12.35
C VAL A 199 13.98 1.84 -12.54
N ILE A 200 15.17 2.26 -12.12
CA ILE A 200 15.69 3.61 -12.30
C ILE A 200 17.02 3.60 -13.04
N LEU A 201 17.27 4.67 -13.76
CA LEU A 201 18.49 4.98 -14.46
C LEU A 201 18.63 6.50 -14.40
N THR A 202 19.82 7.00 -14.07
CA THR A 202 20.04 8.44 -14.01
C THR A 202 20.84 8.89 -15.23
N ILE A 203 20.30 9.88 -15.94
CA ILE A 203 20.94 10.56 -17.06
C ILE A 203 21.45 11.91 -16.56
N SER A 204 22.73 12.20 -16.84
CA SER A 204 23.34 13.49 -16.55
C SER A 204 23.09 14.46 -17.70
N MET A 205 22.49 15.61 -17.37
CA MET A 205 22.37 16.77 -18.26
C MET A 205 23.16 17.93 -17.64
N PRO A 206 24.39 18.22 -18.11
CA PRO A 206 25.19 19.26 -17.51
C PRO A 206 24.54 20.65 -17.64
N VAL A 207 24.66 21.44 -16.58
CA VAL A 207 24.15 22.80 -16.51
C VAL A 207 25.13 23.75 -17.21
N ARG A 208 24.65 24.61 -18.11
CA ARG A 208 25.44 25.59 -18.86
C ARG A 208 25.91 26.76 -18.00
N ASN A 209 25.06 27.22 -17.09
CA ASN A 209 25.28 28.39 -16.24
C ASN A 209 24.67 28.16 -14.84
N SER A 210 25.44 28.47 -13.80
CA SER A 210 25.04 28.29 -12.41
C SER A 210 24.09 29.35 -11.84
N SER A 211 23.62 30.33 -12.63
CA SER A 211 22.77 31.42 -12.11
C SER A 211 21.41 30.97 -11.59
N LEU A 212 20.91 29.82 -12.03
CA LEU A 212 19.66 29.22 -11.57
C LEU A 212 19.88 28.13 -10.50
N LEU A 213 21.10 28.01 -9.98
CA LEU A 213 21.45 27.04 -8.96
C LEU A 213 21.48 27.71 -7.58
N LEU A 214 20.82 27.09 -6.61
CA LEU A 214 21.01 27.41 -5.21
C LEU A 214 22.33 26.81 -4.71
N PRO A 215 22.95 27.40 -3.67
CA PRO A 215 24.11 26.79 -3.03
C PRO A 215 23.74 25.41 -2.48
N GLY A 216 24.40 24.37 -2.97
CA GLY A 216 24.25 23.02 -2.44
C GLY A 216 24.78 22.87 -1.00
N PRO A 217 24.59 21.69 -0.40
CA PRO A 217 25.07 21.40 0.94
C PRO A 217 26.60 21.50 1.00
N GLN A 218 27.10 22.29 1.96
CA GLN A 218 28.52 22.47 2.24
C GLN A 218 28.75 22.31 3.74
N PRO A 219 29.80 21.59 4.19
CA PRO A 219 30.05 21.34 5.61
C PRO A 219 30.66 22.58 6.30
N ASN A 220 29.91 23.69 6.32
CA ASN A 220 30.29 24.93 6.97
C ASN A 220 29.32 25.27 8.11
N VAL A 221 29.81 26.06 9.07
CA VAL A 221 29.09 26.41 10.29
C VAL A 221 27.78 27.13 10.01
N GLN A 222 27.73 27.99 8.98
CA GLN A 222 26.52 28.76 8.67
C GLN A 222 25.39 27.84 8.19
N GLN A 223 25.64 26.97 7.21
CA GLN A 223 24.58 26.06 6.73
C GLN A 223 24.13 25.05 7.79
N LEU A 224 25.04 24.62 8.68
CA LEU A 224 24.67 23.79 9.84
C LEU A 224 23.80 24.58 10.83
N TYR A 225 24.15 25.85 11.11
CA TYR A 225 23.35 26.73 11.95
C TYR A 225 21.96 26.97 11.35
N ASP A 226 21.88 27.30 10.06
CA ASP A 226 20.63 27.54 9.34
C ASP A 226 19.73 26.30 9.39
N SER A 227 20.30 25.10 9.24
CA SER A 227 19.55 23.84 9.29
C SER A 227 19.10 23.44 10.69
N ILE A 228 19.97 23.55 11.70
CA ILE A 228 19.69 23.07 13.06
C ILE A 228 18.84 24.06 13.84
N VAL A 229 19.13 25.35 13.72
CA VAL A 229 18.49 26.40 14.54
C VAL A 229 17.33 27.05 13.80
N SER A 230 17.54 27.38 12.52
CA SER A 230 16.53 28.10 11.73
C SER A 230 15.68 27.17 10.87
N HIS A 231 15.99 25.87 10.81
CA HIS A 231 15.29 24.89 9.98
C HIS A 231 15.20 25.28 8.49
N THR A 232 16.25 25.90 7.98
CA THR A 232 16.35 26.44 6.62
C THR A 232 17.67 26.04 5.95
N GLY A 233 17.84 26.39 4.68
CA GLY A 233 19.06 26.14 3.93
C GLY A 233 19.13 24.76 3.27
N ALA A 234 20.27 24.45 2.67
CA ALA A 234 20.44 23.30 1.77
C ALA A 234 20.22 21.93 2.42
N PHE A 235 20.42 21.81 3.74
CA PHE A 235 20.21 20.55 4.48
C PHE A 235 18.74 20.36 4.94
N ALA A 236 17.91 21.40 4.82
CA ALA A 236 16.52 21.42 5.28
C ALA A 236 15.51 21.11 4.17
N THR A 237 15.96 20.77 2.97
CA THR A 237 15.11 20.57 1.79
C THR A 237 15.60 19.41 0.93
N ALA A 238 14.72 18.87 0.10
CA ALA A 238 15.03 17.88 -0.91
C ALA A 238 14.28 18.24 -2.21
N PRO A 239 14.76 19.26 -2.95
CA PRO A 239 14.02 19.76 -4.11
C PRO A 239 14.13 18.75 -5.26
N LEU A 240 12.98 18.16 -5.61
CA LEU A 240 12.82 17.29 -6.76
C LEU A 240 11.61 17.77 -7.56
N SER A 241 11.68 17.60 -8.88
CA SER A 241 10.57 17.74 -9.80
C SER A 241 10.27 16.37 -10.42
N CYS A 242 9.07 16.22 -10.94
CA CYS A 242 8.71 15.03 -11.70
C CYS A 242 7.95 15.37 -12.98
N LEU A 243 7.99 14.43 -13.92
CA LEU A 243 7.11 14.36 -15.08
C LEU A 243 6.58 12.93 -15.22
N ASN A 244 5.27 12.77 -15.24
CA ASN A 244 4.61 11.50 -15.48
C ASN A 244 3.95 11.49 -16.86
N PHE A 245 4.22 10.47 -17.66
CA PHE A 245 3.66 10.31 -18.99
C PHE A 245 3.60 8.82 -19.40
N ASN A 246 2.94 8.55 -20.52
CA ASN A 246 2.82 7.19 -21.04
C ASN A 246 3.93 6.86 -22.03
N SER A 247 4.49 5.65 -21.89
CA SER A 247 5.25 5.04 -22.98
C SER A 247 4.33 4.54 -24.10
N SER A 248 4.91 4.11 -25.22
CA SER A 248 4.15 3.54 -26.35
C SER A 248 3.45 2.23 -26.04
N VAL A 249 3.89 1.52 -24.99
CA VAL A 249 3.29 0.23 -24.57
C VAL A 249 2.17 0.39 -23.54
N ASN A 250 1.90 1.62 -23.09
CA ASN A 250 0.82 1.93 -22.15
C ASN A 250 -0.26 2.79 -22.78
N SER A 251 -1.40 2.18 -23.06
CA SER A 251 -2.59 2.87 -23.58
C SER A 251 -3.48 3.49 -22.49
N ASP A 252 -3.22 3.23 -21.21
CA ASP A 252 -4.02 3.77 -20.11
C ASP A 252 -3.48 5.13 -19.66
N TRP A 253 -4.16 6.20 -20.09
CA TRP A 253 -3.81 7.58 -19.76
C TRP A 253 -4.13 7.96 -18.30
N THR A 254 -4.86 7.11 -17.58
CA THR A 254 -5.16 7.34 -16.16
C THR A 254 -3.96 7.00 -15.28
N TYR A 255 -3.13 6.04 -15.70
CA TYR A 255 -2.00 5.53 -14.93
C TYR A 255 -0.71 5.56 -15.76
N PRO A 256 0.00 6.71 -15.76
CA PRO A 256 1.31 6.82 -16.37
C PRO A 256 2.27 5.74 -15.88
N ASP A 257 2.96 5.10 -16.81
CA ASP A 257 3.91 4.02 -16.54
C ASP A 257 5.36 4.52 -16.45
N ILE A 258 5.62 5.76 -16.87
CA ILE A 258 6.92 6.43 -16.76
C ILE A 258 6.82 7.65 -15.86
N ASN A 259 7.78 7.77 -14.94
CA ASN A 259 8.08 8.97 -14.18
C ASN A 259 9.51 9.42 -14.49
N LEU A 260 9.72 10.65 -14.94
CA LEU A 260 11.04 11.28 -14.89
C LEU A 260 11.18 11.96 -13.56
N LEU A 261 11.98 11.40 -12.66
CA LEU A 261 12.38 12.07 -11.44
C LEU A 261 13.55 12.99 -11.75
N VAL A 262 13.41 14.27 -11.44
CA VAL A 262 14.37 15.30 -11.83
C VAL A 262 14.87 16.03 -10.60
N GLY A 263 16.20 16.10 -10.46
CA GLY A 263 16.84 16.79 -9.35
C GLY A 263 18.13 17.48 -9.77
N ILE A 264 18.56 18.47 -9.00
CA ILE A 264 19.91 18.99 -9.13
C ILE A 264 20.79 18.22 -8.18
N VAL A 265 21.69 17.43 -8.74
CA VAL A 265 22.63 16.65 -7.95
C VAL A 265 24.06 17.00 -8.35
N PRO A 266 24.97 17.10 -7.38
CA PRO A 266 26.38 16.95 -7.68
C PRO A 266 26.62 15.64 -8.41
N ALA A 267 27.50 15.61 -9.40
CA ALA A 267 27.70 14.41 -10.21
C ALA A 267 28.11 13.16 -9.43
N TYR A 268 28.72 13.31 -8.24
CA TYR A 268 29.07 12.18 -7.38
C TYR A 268 27.84 11.46 -6.81
N GLU A 269 26.68 12.12 -6.76
CA GLU A 269 25.41 11.54 -6.30
C GLU A 269 24.62 10.86 -7.43
N LEU A 270 25.11 10.88 -8.68
CA LEU A 270 24.50 10.16 -9.81
C LEU A 270 24.57 8.63 -9.68
N GLY A 271 25.28 8.12 -8.66
CA GLY A 271 25.38 6.69 -8.37
C GLY A 271 26.34 5.92 -9.29
N TYR A 272 26.99 6.59 -10.25
CA TYR A 272 27.95 5.96 -11.17
C TYR A 272 29.16 5.34 -10.45
N GLU A 273 29.52 5.81 -9.26
CA GLU A 273 30.62 5.21 -8.48
C GLU A 273 30.31 3.77 -8.04
N ASN A 274 29.04 3.42 -7.86
CA ASN A 274 28.64 2.04 -7.58
C ASN A 274 28.96 1.11 -8.77
N ILE A 275 29.00 1.65 -10.00
CA ILE A 275 29.31 0.89 -11.21
C ILE A 275 30.79 0.47 -11.22
N PHE A 276 31.68 1.19 -10.54
CA PHE A 276 33.10 0.81 -10.42
C PHE A 276 33.29 -0.59 -9.84
N TYR A 277 32.33 -1.05 -9.03
CA TYR A 277 32.36 -2.36 -8.37
C TYR A 277 31.63 -3.45 -9.16
N LEU A 278 30.86 -3.08 -10.19
CA LEU A 278 30.00 -3.97 -10.96
C LEU A 278 30.53 -4.20 -12.39
N ASP A 279 31.12 -3.17 -13.00
CA ASP A 279 31.66 -3.22 -14.34
C ASP A 279 33.17 -3.57 -14.34
N LYS A 280 33.65 -4.17 -15.43
CA LYS A 280 35.04 -4.60 -15.58
C LYS A 280 35.99 -3.49 -16.04
N ARG A 281 35.52 -2.25 -16.22
CA ARG A 281 36.29 -1.08 -16.70
C ARG A 281 36.34 0.06 -15.67
N PRO A 282 36.83 -0.16 -14.44
CA PRO A 282 36.77 0.83 -13.39
C PRO A 282 37.52 2.14 -13.74
N GLU A 283 38.63 2.09 -14.47
CA GLU A 283 39.36 3.30 -14.85
C GLU A 283 38.63 4.17 -15.90
N GLU A 284 37.98 3.55 -16.88
CA GLU A 284 37.17 4.28 -17.86
C GLU A 284 35.98 4.95 -17.18
N TRP A 285 35.32 4.24 -16.26
CA TRP A 285 34.25 4.79 -15.45
C TRP A 285 34.71 5.93 -14.55
N ARG A 286 35.89 5.84 -13.92
CA ARG A 286 36.47 6.97 -13.16
C ARG A 286 36.68 8.18 -14.04
N SER A 287 37.28 8.01 -15.22
CA SER A 287 37.51 9.11 -16.16
C SER A 287 36.21 9.77 -16.64
N TYR A 288 35.18 8.97 -16.93
CA TYR A 288 33.85 9.46 -17.28
C TYR A 288 33.24 10.26 -16.12
N VAL A 289 33.25 9.69 -14.91
CA VAL A 289 32.71 10.33 -13.71
C VAL A 289 33.44 11.63 -13.38
N ASP A 290 34.77 11.68 -13.50
CA ASP A 290 35.56 12.89 -13.30
C ASP A 290 35.22 14.00 -14.31
N THR A 291 34.79 13.62 -15.52
CA THR A 291 34.31 14.56 -16.53
C THR A 291 32.93 15.11 -16.15
N VAL A 292 32.00 14.23 -15.77
CA VAL A 292 30.64 14.62 -15.35
C VAL A 292 30.66 15.48 -14.08
N LYS A 293 31.63 15.23 -13.17
CA LYS A 293 31.85 15.99 -11.91
C LYS A 293 32.29 17.43 -12.07
N LYS A 294 32.75 17.85 -13.25
CA LYS A 294 33.17 19.24 -13.47
C LYS A 294 32.00 20.23 -13.47
N ASN A 295 30.78 19.75 -13.71
CA ASN A 295 29.59 20.59 -13.82
C ASN A 295 28.55 20.20 -12.76
N ALA A 296 27.71 21.15 -12.38
CA ALA A 296 26.41 20.81 -11.82
C ALA A 296 25.58 20.09 -12.89
N ASN A 297 24.71 19.18 -12.47
CA ASN A 297 23.90 18.39 -13.38
C ASN A 297 22.42 18.46 -13.00
N LEU A 298 21.59 18.68 -14.01
CA LEU A 298 20.18 18.30 -13.95
C LEU A 298 20.15 16.78 -14.16
N ALA A 299 19.99 16.03 -13.08
CA ALA A 299 19.80 14.60 -13.14
C ALA A 299 18.36 14.32 -13.58
N VAL A 300 18.21 13.72 -14.76
CA VAL A 300 16.93 13.25 -15.26
C VAL A 300 16.93 11.73 -15.11
N ALA A 301 16.09 11.21 -14.23
CA ALA A 301 16.04 9.80 -13.90
C ALA A 301 14.70 9.19 -14.31
N PRO A 302 14.61 8.57 -15.50
CA PRO A 302 13.46 7.75 -15.83
C PRO A 302 13.28 6.63 -14.80
N VAL A 303 12.03 6.46 -14.37
CA VAL A 303 11.58 5.41 -13.47
C VAL A 303 10.41 4.69 -14.13
N LEU A 304 10.52 3.36 -14.26
CA LEU A 304 9.42 2.52 -14.73
C LEU A 304 8.50 2.18 -13.55
N PHE A 305 7.30 2.74 -13.54
CA PHE A 305 6.28 2.59 -12.50
C PHE A 305 5.40 1.35 -12.65
N SER A 306 5.24 0.83 -13.87
CA SER A 306 4.42 -0.35 -14.13
C SER A 306 5.21 -1.50 -14.78
N PRO A 307 6.29 -1.99 -14.14
CA PRO A 307 7.08 -3.09 -14.69
C PRO A 307 6.25 -4.39 -14.73
N LYS A 308 6.35 -5.12 -15.83
CA LYS A 308 5.78 -6.47 -16.00
C LYS A 308 6.73 -7.56 -15.53
N SER A 309 8.04 -7.28 -15.47
CA SER A 309 9.03 -8.21 -14.97
C SER A 309 8.87 -8.46 -13.48
N THR A 310 8.86 -9.73 -13.10
CA THR A 310 8.83 -10.17 -11.70
C THR A 310 10.02 -11.05 -11.36
N GLY A 311 10.51 -10.88 -10.14
CA GLY A 311 11.58 -11.65 -9.52
C GLY A 311 11.10 -12.58 -8.42
N TYR A 312 12.05 -13.04 -7.61
CA TYR A 312 11.79 -13.85 -6.42
C TYR A 312 12.90 -13.72 -5.36
N ILE A 313 12.55 -14.12 -4.13
CA ILE A 313 13.41 -14.29 -2.96
C ILE A 313 13.41 -15.77 -2.57
N ARG A 314 14.59 -16.34 -2.31
CA ARG A 314 14.74 -17.72 -1.81
C ARG A 314 15.81 -17.78 -0.74
N LEU A 315 15.68 -18.74 0.16
CA LEU A 315 16.77 -19.04 1.10
C LEU A 315 18.03 -19.46 0.35
N LYS A 316 19.17 -18.95 0.82
CA LYS A 316 20.51 -19.43 0.44
C LYS A 316 21.11 -20.33 1.52
N SER A 317 20.66 -20.17 2.76
CA SER A 317 21.09 -20.91 3.95
C SER A 317 19.93 -20.98 4.95
N ARG A 318 20.03 -21.92 5.91
CA ARG A 318 19.18 -21.95 7.11
C ARG A 318 19.62 -20.95 8.17
N ASP A 319 20.85 -20.44 8.08
CA ASP A 319 21.34 -19.41 8.99
C ASP A 319 20.59 -18.09 8.71
N PRO A 320 19.82 -17.57 9.67
CA PRO A 320 19.04 -16.34 9.50
C PRO A 320 19.91 -15.10 9.24
N LYS A 321 21.21 -15.15 9.52
CA LYS A 321 22.16 -14.05 9.29
C LYS A 321 22.71 -14.02 7.87
N VAL A 322 22.51 -15.08 7.09
CA VAL A 322 22.91 -15.14 5.70
C VAL A 322 21.82 -14.50 4.85
N TYR A 323 22.18 -13.48 4.07
CA TYR A 323 21.26 -12.84 3.14
C TYR A 323 20.66 -13.86 2.15
N PRO A 324 19.37 -13.74 1.83
CA PRO A 324 18.71 -14.65 0.91
C PRO A 324 19.22 -14.43 -0.52
N MET A 325 18.94 -15.38 -1.41
CA MET A 325 19.09 -15.16 -2.84
C MET A 325 18.00 -14.19 -3.32
N ILE A 326 18.41 -13.08 -3.93
CA ILE A 326 17.54 -12.04 -4.47
C ILE A 326 17.69 -12.04 -5.99
N GLN A 327 16.64 -12.44 -6.71
CA GLN A 327 16.60 -12.44 -8.17
C GLN A 327 15.52 -11.46 -8.63
N GLN A 328 15.90 -10.30 -9.17
CA GLN A 328 14.91 -9.27 -9.54
C GLN A 328 14.36 -9.39 -10.97
N ASN A 329 15.11 -9.99 -11.91
CA ASN A 329 14.72 -10.09 -13.32
C ASN A 329 14.34 -8.75 -13.98
N LEU A 330 14.97 -7.64 -13.58
CA LEU A 330 14.65 -6.31 -14.10
C LEU A 330 14.72 -6.29 -15.64
N LEU A 331 13.75 -5.62 -16.28
CA LEU A 331 13.68 -5.41 -17.73
C LEU A 331 13.69 -6.71 -18.57
N ARG A 332 13.33 -7.85 -17.97
CA ARG A 332 13.28 -9.15 -18.66
C ARG A 332 12.10 -9.23 -19.62
N HIS A 333 10.98 -8.58 -19.29
CA HIS A 333 9.83 -8.47 -20.17
C HIS A 333 10.12 -7.47 -21.30
N PRO A 334 9.82 -7.79 -22.58
CA PRO A 334 10.12 -6.91 -23.71
C PRO A 334 9.46 -5.53 -23.58
N ASP A 335 8.22 -5.46 -23.11
CA ASP A 335 7.52 -4.19 -22.90
C ASP A 335 8.22 -3.27 -21.89
N ASP A 336 8.85 -3.84 -20.85
CA ASP A 336 9.59 -3.02 -19.88
C ASP A 336 10.80 -2.34 -20.54
N MET A 337 11.51 -3.08 -21.40
CA MET A 337 12.63 -2.54 -22.18
C MET A 337 12.14 -1.49 -23.18
N GLN A 338 11.01 -1.73 -23.85
CA GLN A 338 10.44 -0.78 -24.81
C GLN A 338 9.99 0.51 -24.12
N ALA A 339 9.27 0.41 -22.99
CA ALA A 339 8.85 1.56 -22.20
C ALA A 339 10.05 2.42 -21.78
N TYR A 340 11.15 1.76 -21.40
CA TYR A 340 12.38 2.45 -21.01
C TYR A 340 13.09 3.15 -22.18
N LEU A 341 13.09 2.52 -23.36
CA LEU A 341 13.63 3.14 -24.58
C LEU A 341 12.85 4.40 -24.96
N ASP A 342 11.52 4.37 -24.83
CA ASP A 342 10.67 5.53 -25.05
C ASP A 342 10.98 6.62 -24.02
N ALA A 343 11.13 6.24 -22.74
CA ALA A 343 11.43 7.18 -21.67
C ALA A 343 12.76 7.92 -21.86
N ILE A 344 13.82 7.20 -22.23
CA ILE A 344 15.14 7.79 -22.48
C ILE A 344 15.11 8.68 -23.72
N SER A 345 14.51 8.20 -24.81
CA SER A 345 14.40 8.98 -26.05
C SER A 345 13.61 10.27 -25.81
N HIS A 346 12.53 10.19 -25.02
CA HIS A 346 11.73 11.36 -24.67
C HIS A 346 12.49 12.33 -23.75
N ALA A 347 13.22 11.83 -22.75
CA ALA A 347 14.04 12.67 -21.87
C ALA A 347 15.09 13.48 -22.66
N PHE A 348 15.77 12.86 -23.63
CA PHE A 348 16.71 13.56 -24.50
C PHE A 348 16.01 14.59 -25.39
N TYR A 349 14.87 14.22 -25.99
CA TYR A 349 14.08 15.10 -26.84
C TYR A 349 13.59 16.35 -26.08
N LEU A 350 13.10 16.18 -24.86
CA LEU A 350 12.66 17.31 -24.01
C LEU A 350 13.78 18.29 -23.72
N VAL A 351 14.98 17.80 -23.41
CA VAL A 351 16.14 18.65 -23.14
C VAL A 351 16.60 19.39 -24.39
N GLU A 352 16.54 18.76 -25.56
CA GLU A 352 16.98 19.34 -26.83
C GLU A 352 15.99 20.38 -27.38
N GLU A 353 14.69 20.12 -27.29
CA GLU A 353 13.68 20.90 -28.04
C GLU A 353 12.86 21.87 -27.17
N SER A 354 12.95 21.80 -25.84
CA SER A 354 12.27 22.75 -24.96
C SER A 354 13.16 23.94 -24.57
N SER A 355 12.55 24.94 -23.95
CA SER A 355 13.24 26.14 -23.45
C SER A 355 14.32 25.83 -22.39
N ILE A 356 14.32 24.63 -21.79
CA ILE A 356 15.39 24.22 -20.86
C ILE A 356 16.77 24.09 -21.54
N SER A 357 16.81 23.92 -22.88
CA SER A 357 18.04 23.82 -23.67
C SER A 357 18.96 25.05 -23.54
N GLU A 358 18.41 26.20 -23.15
CA GLU A 358 19.14 27.43 -22.83
C GLU A 358 19.98 27.31 -21.54
N HIS A 359 19.60 26.39 -20.65
CA HIS A 359 20.18 26.23 -19.32
C HIS A 359 20.94 24.92 -19.13
N VAL A 360 20.57 23.86 -19.84
CA VAL A 360 21.20 22.54 -19.76
C VAL A 360 21.44 21.97 -21.15
N TYR A 361 22.28 20.95 -21.26
CA TYR A 361 22.49 20.23 -22.52
C TYR A 361 22.64 18.73 -22.27
N VAL A 362 22.43 17.94 -23.31
CA VAL A 362 22.67 16.50 -23.26
C VAL A 362 24.17 16.24 -23.31
N ASN A 363 24.69 15.45 -22.36
CA ASN A 363 26.11 15.09 -22.35
C ASN A 363 26.47 14.32 -23.63
N PRO A 364 27.38 14.84 -24.49
CA PRO A 364 27.77 14.15 -25.72
C PRO A 364 28.70 12.96 -25.48
N GLU A 365 29.32 12.88 -24.31
CA GLU A 365 30.27 11.82 -23.99
C GLU A 365 29.51 10.49 -23.73
N PRO A 366 29.77 9.43 -24.51
CA PRO A 366 29.14 8.14 -24.29
C PRO A 366 29.65 7.52 -22.98
N ILE A 367 28.79 6.79 -22.27
CA ILE A 367 29.24 5.99 -21.13
C ILE A 367 30.22 4.90 -21.59
N PRO A 368 31.17 4.49 -20.71
CA PRO A 368 32.12 3.44 -21.03
C PRO A 368 31.43 2.16 -21.51
N GLY A 369 31.95 1.60 -22.59
CA GLY A 369 31.53 0.28 -23.05
C GLY A 369 30.33 0.19 -23.96
N CYS A 370 29.67 1.30 -24.25
CA CYS A 370 28.54 1.30 -25.16
C CYS A 370 28.93 1.54 -26.59
N GLN A 371 28.37 0.73 -27.49
CA GLN A 371 28.41 0.99 -28.92
C GLN A 371 27.49 2.15 -29.24
N TYR A 372 27.97 3.05 -30.08
CA TYR A 372 27.24 4.22 -30.54
C TYR A 372 27.34 4.37 -32.06
N CYS A 373 26.52 5.26 -32.59
CA CYS A 373 26.35 5.48 -34.01
C CYS A 373 27.42 6.49 -34.49
N PRO A 374 28.19 6.23 -35.56
CA PRO A 374 29.30 7.10 -35.98
C PRO A 374 28.88 8.51 -36.44
N ASP A 375 27.69 8.64 -37.03
CA ASP A 375 27.28 9.85 -37.78
C ASP A 375 26.12 10.63 -37.14
N ILE A 376 25.67 10.23 -35.94
CA ILE A 376 24.60 10.93 -35.22
C ILE A 376 24.97 11.11 -33.74
N PRO A 377 24.46 12.16 -33.09
CA PRO A 377 24.67 12.34 -31.65
C PRO A 377 24.24 11.11 -30.84
N VAL A 378 24.97 10.80 -29.77
CA VAL A 378 24.75 9.60 -28.95
C VAL A 378 23.32 9.52 -28.40
N TRP A 379 22.71 10.66 -28.09
CA TRP A 379 21.33 10.77 -27.58
C TRP A 379 20.23 10.65 -28.65
N LYS A 380 20.62 10.46 -29.91
CA LYS A 380 19.72 10.08 -31.02
C LYS A 380 19.95 8.65 -31.49
N CYS A 381 20.88 7.94 -30.86
CA CYS A 381 21.33 6.61 -31.28
C CYS A 381 20.61 5.51 -30.48
N SER A 382 19.66 4.82 -31.10
CA SER A 382 18.88 3.76 -30.44
C SER A 382 19.74 2.60 -29.90
N SER A 383 20.85 2.25 -30.57
CA SER A 383 21.77 1.22 -30.05
C SER A 383 22.49 1.68 -28.80
N TYR A 384 22.83 2.97 -28.71
CA TYR A 384 23.39 3.56 -27.50
C TYR A 384 22.35 3.60 -26.38
N HIS A 385 21.09 3.99 -26.65
CA HIS A 385 20.03 4.01 -25.63
C HIS A 385 19.82 2.62 -25.02
N LYS A 386 19.74 1.58 -25.85
CA LYS A 386 19.63 0.20 -25.39
C LYS A 386 20.82 -0.22 -24.54
N CYS A 387 22.04 0.11 -24.97
CA CYS A 387 23.23 -0.19 -24.19
C CYS A 387 23.24 0.55 -22.85
N LEU A 388 22.93 1.85 -22.85
CA LEU A 388 22.81 2.69 -21.66
C LEU A 388 21.91 2.03 -20.62
N ILE A 389 20.70 1.62 -21.02
CA ILE A 389 19.76 0.88 -20.15
C ILE A 389 20.43 -0.38 -19.57
N GLN A 390 21.01 -1.21 -20.42
CA GLN A 390 21.59 -2.49 -20.00
C GLN A 390 22.80 -2.34 -19.08
N GLN A 391 23.55 -1.24 -19.19
CA GLN A 391 24.74 -1.01 -18.37
C GLN A 391 24.42 -0.39 -17.01
N ILE A 392 23.46 0.55 -16.94
CA ILE A 392 23.30 1.39 -15.75
C ILE A 392 21.91 1.38 -15.11
N ALA A 393 20.92 0.68 -15.69
CA ALA A 393 19.62 0.54 -15.04
C ALA A 393 19.75 -0.30 -13.77
N THR A 394 19.13 0.18 -12.69
CA THR A 394 19.22 -0.39 -11.34
C THR A 394 17.84 -0.43 -10.68
N PRO A 395 17.67 -1.25 -9.63
CA PRO A 395 16.46 -1.19 -8.82
C PRO A 395 16.31 0.15 -8.08
N PHE A 396 15.14 0.77 -8.10
CA PHE A 396 14.86 2.06 -7.47
C PHE A 396 14.49 1.98 -5.98
N LEU A 397 14.81 0.85 -5.33
CA LEU A 397 14.56 0.62 -3.89
C LEU A 397 13.08 0.68 -3.47
N HIS A 398 12.17 0.27 -4.35
CA HIS A 398 10.72 0.13 -4.10
C HIS A 398 10.25 -1.33 -4.18
N PRO A 399 10.88 -2.27 -3.46
CA PRO A 399 10.48 -3.67 -3.55
C PRO A 399 9.07 -3.87 -2.98
N VAL A 400 8.32 -4.80 -3.58
CA VAL A 400 7.00 -5.27 -3.10
C VAL A 400 6.77 -6.72 -3.51
N GLY A 401 5.64 -7.31 -3.07
CA GLY A 401 5.02 -8.47 -3.69
C GLY A 401 5.44 -9.86 -3.22
N THR A 402 6.45 -9.94 -2.36
CA THR A 402 7.01 -11.21 -1.88
C THR A 402 6.13 -11.98 -0.89
N CYS A 403 5.07 -11.35 -0.38
CA CYS A 403 4.01 -11.99 0.41
C CYS A 403 2.64 -11.56 -0.12
N ARG A 404 2.45 -11.68 -1.45
CA ARG A 404 1.27 -11.22 -2.22
C ARG A 404 -0.07 -11.43 -1.48
N MET A 405 -0.88 -10.37 -1.43
CA MET A 405 -2.26 -10.38 -0.92
C MET A 405 -3.29 -10.75 -1.99
N GLY A 406 -4.38 -11.40 -1.60
CA GLY A 406 -5.58 -11.51 -2.43
C GLY A 406 -6.64 -12.38 -1.79
N ALA A 407 -7.62 -12.81 -2.58
CA ALA A 407 -8.67 -13.71 -2.10
C ALA A 407 -8.08 -15.03 -1.57
N VAL A 408 -8.62 -15.50 -0.45
CA VAL A 408 -8.08 -16.65 0.31
C VAL A 408 -8.00 -17.96 -0.49
N ASP A 409 -8.85 -18.11 -1.50
CA ASP A 409 -8.96 -19.28 -2.37
C ASP A 409 -7.96 -19.31 -3.52
N ARG A 410 -7.20 -18.22 -3.73
CA ARG A 410 -6.16 -18.17 -4.76
C ARG A 410 -4.90 -18.89 -4.34
N ASP A 411 -4.27 -19.63 -5.24
CA ASP A 411 -3.02 -20.36 -4.95
C ASP A 411 -1.76 -19.48 -5.04
N ASP A 412 -1.86 -18.32 -5.67
CA ASP A 412 -0.74 -17.41 -5.91
C ASP A 412 -0.59 -16.32 -4.84
N VAL A 413 -1.29 -16.43 -3.70
CA VAL A 413 -1.28 -15.45 -2.60
C VAL A 413 -0.78 -16.07 -1.29
N VAL A 414 -0.12 -15.25 -0.48
CA VAL A 414 0.44 -15.61 0.83
C VAL A 414 -0.45 -15.12 1.97
N VAL A 415 -1.04 -13.93 1.81
CA VAL A 415 -1.97 -13.35 2.79
C VAL A 415 -3.34 -13.08 2.18
N ASP A 416 -4.37 -13.13 3.01
CA ASP A 416 -5.72 -12.73 2.62
C ASP A 416 -5.91 -11.21 2.63
N GLU A 417 -7.11 -10.72 2.25
CA GLU A 417 -7.44 -9.29 2.23
C GLU A 417 -7.41 -8.62 3.62
N ARG A 418 -7.38 -9.42 4.69
CA ARG A 418 -7.17 -8.95 6.06
C ARG A 418 -5.71 -9.03 6.50
N LEU A 419 -4.78 -9.33 5.58
CA LEU A 419 -3.34 -9.45 5.80
C LEU A 419 -2.91 -10.67 6.65
N ARG A 420 -3.80 -11.66 6.82
CA ARG A 420 -3.53 -12.88 7.60
C ARG A 420 -2.81 -13.91 6.74
N VAL A 421 -1.77 -14.54 7.28
CA VAL A 421 -1.01 -15.57 6.57
C VAL A 421 -1.87 -16.82 6.41
N LYS A 422 -1.99 -17.31 5.17
CA LYS A 422 -2.83 -18.47 4.86
C LYS A 422 -2.36 -19.73 5.58
N GLY A 423 -3.30 -20.44 6.20
CA GLY A 423 -3.02 -21.70 6.90
C GLY A 423 -2.36 -21.54 8.27
N VAL A 424 -2.07 -20.33 8.74
CA VAL A 424 -1.48 -20.08 10.08
C VAL A 424 -2.26 -19.01 10.82
N ARG A 425 -2.91 -19.38 11.92
CA ARG A 425 -3.66 -18.45 12.76
C ARG A 425 -2.74 -17.52 13.52
N ASN A 426 -3.26 -16.33 13.84
CA ASN A 426 -2.61 -15.32 14.66
C ASN A 426 -1.26 -14.83 14.08
N LEU A 427 -1.13 -14.87 12.76
CA LEU A 427 0.02 -14.38 12.03
C LEU A 427 -0.43 -13.44 10.91
N ARG A 428 0.11 -12.22 10.88
CA ARG A 428 -0.07 -11.27 9.78
C ARG A 428 1.24 -10.80 9.19
N VAL A 429 1.16 -10.33 7.94
CA VAL A 429 2.20 -9.53 7.32
C VAL A 429 1.65 -8.13 7.07
N ILE A 430 2.27 -7.11 7.66
CA ILE A 430 1.86 -5.71 7.51
C ILE A 430 3.08 -4.91 7.09
N ASP A 431 3.45 -5.03 5.83
CA ASP A 431 4.48 -4.24 5.15
C ASP A 431 4.24 -4.26 3.63
N SER A 432 5.12 -3.63 2.84
CA SER A 432 4.93 -3.53 1.39
C SER A 432 5.07 -4.85 0.63
N SER A 433 5.49 -5.94 1.27
CA SER A 433 5.54 -7.28 0.64
C SER A 433 4.17 -7.80 0.23
N VAL A 434 3.09 -7.26 0.82
CA VAL A 434 1.72 -7.71 0.57
C VAL A 434 1.14 -7.22 -0.75
N PHE A 435 1.72 -6.17 -1.35
CA PHE A 435 1.16 -5.60 -2.57
C PHE A 435 1.28 -6.55 -3.77
N PRO A 436 0.19 -6.88 -4.49
CA PRO A 436 0.28 -7.82 -5.61
C PRO A 436 0.97 -7.27 -6.85
N THR A 437 0.88 -5.96 -7.03
CA THR A 437 1.58 -5.19 -8.06
C THR A 437 2.31 -4.04 -7.37
N VAL A 438 3.39 -3.52 -7.94
CA VAL A 438 3.96 -2.25 -7.49
C VAL A 438 3.03 -1.09 -7.82
N MET A 439 3.10 -0.01 -7.04
CA MET A 439 2.23 1.16 -7.19
C MET A 439 2.83 2.16 -8.18
N ASN A 440 2.01 2.91 -8.91
CA ASN A 440 2.47 4.02 -9.77
C ASN A 440 2.83 5.27 -8.94
N ALA A 441 3.74 5.09 -7.97
CA ALA A 441 4.25 6.11 -7.07
C ALA A 441 5.44 5.55 -6.27
N ASN A 442 6.20 6.42 -5.60
CA ASN A 442 7.14 5.98 -4.57
C ASN A 442 6.41 5.23 -3.44
N THR A 443 6.97 4.11 -2.97
CA THR A 443 6.24 3.16 -2.13
C THR A 443 6.13 3.55 -0.65
N ASN A 444 6.66 4.71 -0.23
CA ASN A 444 6.62 5.13 1.18
C ASN A 444 5.18 5.33 1.69
N ALA A 445 4.38 6.15 1.01
CA ALA A 445 2.97 6.36 1.37
C ALA A 445 2.16 5.06 1.29
N ALA A 446 2.44 4.22 0.29
CA ALA A 446 1.81 2.91 0.13
C ALA A 446 2.14 1.96 1.32
N ALA A 447 3.38 1.91 1.77
CA ALA A 447 3.75 1.12 2.95
C ALA A 447 3.06 1.64 4.22
N ILE A 448 2.97 2.95 4.39
CA ILE A 448 2.30 3.59 5.53
C ILE A 448 0.80 3.28 5.52
N VAL A 449 0.13 3.31 4.36
CA VAL A 449 -1.31 2.99 4.29
C VAL A 449 -1.59 1.53 4.63
N VAL A 450 -0.68 0.61 4.28
CA VAL A 450 -0.75 -0.79 4.74
C VAL A 450 -0.63 -0.86 6.26
N GLY A 451 0.24 -0.06 6.88
CA GLY A 451 0.35 0.06 8.33
C GLY A 451 -0.93 0.60 8.99
N GLU A 452 -1.46 1.71 8.50
CA GLU A 452 -2.69 2.34 9.02
C GLU A 452 -3.91 1.42 8.92
N LYS A 453 -4.12 0.84 7.73
CA LYS A 453 -5.22 -0.08 7.50
C LYS A 453 -5.01 -1.40 8.24
N GLY A 454 -3.79 -1.92 8.26
CA GLY A 454 -3.43 -3.13 8.99
C GLY A 454 -3.70 -2.99 10.49
N ALA A 455 -3.32 -1.87 11.10
CA ALA A 455 -3.65 -1.58 12.49
C ALA A 455 -5.16 -1.53 12.72
N ALA A 456 -5.92 -0.92 11.81
CA ALA A 456 -7.38 -0.90 11.90
C ALA A 456 -8.01 -2.29 11.79
N LEU A 457 -7.51 -3.16 10.91
CA LEU A 457 -7.97 -4.55 10.76
C LEU A 457 -7.70 -5.38 12.02
N VAL A 458 -6.51 -5.23 12.61
CA VAL A 458 -6.16 -5.89 13.89
C VAL A 458 -7.09 -5.43 15.00
N LEU A 459 -7.31 -4.12 15.12
CA LEU A 459 -8.24 -3.56 16.10
C LEU A 459 -9.67 -4.04 15.87
N GLU A 460 -10.14 -4.05 14.64
CA GLU A 460 -11.48 -4.55 14.29
C GLU A 460 -11.68 -5.99 14.76
N ASP A 461 -10.73 -6.89 14.45
CA ASP A 461 -10.84 -8.31 14.80
C ASP A 461 -10.87 -8.49 16.33
N TYR A 462 -10.02 -7.78 17.08
CA TYR A 462 -9.98 -7.91 18.54
C TYR A 462 -11.06 -7.12 19.29
N HIS A 463 -11.57 -6.02 18.72
CA HIS A 463 -12.75 -5.32 19.26
C HIS A 463 -14.01 -6.15 19.06
N GLN A 464 -14.18 -6.78 17.89
CA GLN A 464 -15.30 -7.69 17.64
C GLN A 464 -15.24 -8.89 18.58
N GLU A 465 -14.07 -9.51 18.80
CA GLU A 465 -13.93 -10.57 19.81
C GLU A 465 -14.32 -10.11 21.21
N THR A 466 -13.87 -8.92 21.61
CA THR A 466 -14.18 -8.37 22.94
C THR A 466 -15.68 -8.06 23.07
N HIS A 467 -16.29 -7.49 22.03
CA HIS A 467 -17.71 -7.18 22.01
C HIS A 467 -18.56 -8.45 21.96
N ILE A 468 -18.20 -9.46 21.15
CA ILE A 468 -18.87 -10.77 21.12
C ILE A 468 -18.73 -11.47 22.48
N LYS A 469 -17.57 -11.37 23.13
CA LYS A 469 -17.37 -11.97 24.46
C LYS A 469 -18.17 -11.23 25.54
N GLN A 470 -18.19 -9.91 25.52
CA GLN A 470 -19.02 -9.08 26.39
C GLN A 470 -20.51 -9.32 26.14
N LEU A 471 -20.94 -9.43 24.87
CA LEU A 471 -22.28 -9.82 24.49
C LEU A 471 -22.56 -11.24 25.02
N ASN A 472 -21.73 -12.24 24.75
CA ASN A 472 -21.98 -13.61 25.25
C ASN A 472 -22.01 -13.71 26.78
N ASP A 473 -21.21 -12.92 27.50
CA ASP A 473 -21.25 -12.87 28.95
C ASP A 473 -22.47 -12.10 29.50
N HIS A 474 -22.97 -11.06 28.79
CA HIS A 474 -24.22 -10.36 29.13
C HIS A 474 -25.49 -11.08 28.65
N PHE A 475 -25.41 -11.84 27.57
CA PHE A 475 -26.50 -12.51 26.86
C PHE A 475 -26.56 -14.02 27.13
N LYS A 476 -25.82 -14.52 28.13
CA LYS A 476 -25.96 -15.88 28.70
C LYS A 476 -27.40 -16.26 29.07
N TYR A 477 -28.34 -15.31 29.07
CA TYR A 477 -29.76 -15.48 29.40
C TYR A 477 -30.74 -15.11 28.27
N ILE A 478 -30.26 -14.78 27.06
CA ILE A 478 -31.11 -14.33 25.94
C ILE A 478 -30.71 -15.07 24.65
N THR A 479 -31.59 -15.94 24.17
CA THR A 479 -31.43 -16.64 22.88
C THR A 479 -31.91 -15.74 21.75
N PHE A 480 -30.99 -15.31 20.87
CA PHE A 480 -31.36 -14.69 19.60
C PHE A 480 -31.59 -15.76 18.53
N VAL A 481 -32.78 -15.76 17.93
CA VAL A 481 -33.06 -16.51 16.70
C VAL A 481 -33.25 -15.49 15.59
N MET A 482 -32.19 -15.25 14.80
CA MET A 482 -32.31 -14.51 13.55
C MET A 482 -32.52 -15.51 12.41
N TYR A 483 -33.68 -15.44 11.74
CA TYR A 483 -33.88 -16.07 10.44
C TYR A 483 -33.54 -15.04 9.35
N TYR A 484 -32.36 -15.15 8.75
CA TYR A 484 -31.98 -14.36 7.58
C TYR A 484 -32.37 -15.14 6.32
N PHE A 485 -33.33 -14.62 5.53
CA PHE A 485 -33.76 -15.23 4.26
C PHE A 485 -32.83 -14.92 3.08
N ALA A 486 -31.57 -14.56 3.35
CA ALA A 486 -30.54 -14.37 2.34
C ALA A 486 -29.28 -15.15 2.75
N THR A 487 -29.40 -16.47 2.74
CA THR A 487 -28.24 -17.36 2.65
C THR A 487 -27.86 -17.49 1.17
N PRO A 488 -26.58 -17.41 0.78
CA PRO A 488 -26.15 -17.73 -0.58
C PRO A 488 -26.57 -19.18 -0.88
N GLY A 489 -27.46 -19.38 -1.85
CA GLY A 489 -27.92 -20.71 -2.26
C GLY A 489 -29.44 -20.94 -2.28
N TYR A 490 -30.28 -19.99 -1.85
CA TYR A 490 -31.74 -20.10 -2.02
C TYR A 490 -32.18 -19.63 -3.41
N ASP A 491 -32.91 -20.50 -4.13
CA ASP A 491 -33.55 -20.19 -5.41
C ASP A 491 -34.69 -19.17 -5.20
N LEU A 492 -34.47 -17.93 -5.62
CA LEU A 492 -35.47 -16.87 -5.58
C LEU A 492 -36.74 -17.22 -6.37
N GLY A 493 -36.65 -18.08 -7.39
CA GLY A 493 -37.78 -18.56 -8.18
C GLY A 493 -38.75 -19.41 -7.36
N ALA A 494 -38.23 -20.37 -6.59
CA ALA A 494 -39.03 -21.23 -5.71
C ALA A 494 -39.71 -20.44 -4.58
N LEU A 495 -39.07 -19.38 -4.09
CA LEU A 495 -39.66 -18.50 -3.06
C LEU A 495 -40.84 -17.69 -3.62
N MET A 496 -40.70 -17.16 -4.84
CA MET A 496 -41.80 -16.42 -5.51
C MET A 496 -42.98 -17.33 -5.85
N ASP A 497 -42.73 -18.59 -6.20
CA ASP A 497 -43.80 -19.59 -6.38
C ASP A 497 -44.53 -19.87 -5.06
N TYR A 498 -43.82 -20.01 -3.92
CA TYR A 498 -44.45 -20.23 -2.62
C TYR A 498 -45.40 -19.08 -2.19
N TYR A 499 -45.01 -17.83 -2.44
CA TYR A 499 -45.85 -16.66 -2.14
C TYR A 499 -47.06 -16.52 -3.07
N THR A 500 -47.06 -17.16 -4.23
CA THR A 500 -48.15 -17.05 -5.24
C THR A 500 -49.11 -18.24 -5.24
N THR A 501 -48.84 -19.32 -4.50
CA THR A 501 -49.61 -20.58 -4.61
C THR A 501 -50.72 -20.83 -3.58
N ASN A 502 -51.12 -19.88 -2.72
CA ASN A 502 -52.27 -20.11 -1.84
C ASN A 502 -53.45 -19.17 -2.13
N LYS A 503 -54.50 -19.75 -2.75
CA LYS A 503 -55.88 -19.24 -2.94
C LYS A 503 -56.13 -17.96 -3.75
N SER A 504 -55.15 -17.12 -4.07
CA SER A 504 -55.41 -15.87 -4.82
C SER A 504 -55.61 -16.03 -6.33
N ARG A 505 -55.37 -17.21 -6.90
CA ARG A 505 -55.58 -17.45 -8.35
C ARG A 505 -57.06 -17.57 -8.79
N GLN A 506 -58.01 -17.68 -7.86
CA GLN A 506 -59.43 -17.83 -8.23
C GLN A 506 -60.18 -16.51 -8.46
N ASP A 507 -59.70 -15.36 -7.96
CA ASP A 507 -60.47 -14.09 -7.97
C ASP A 507 -59.75 -12.88 -8.58
N GLY A 508 -58.87 -13.09 -9.56
CA GLY A 508 -58.22 -12.00 -10.30
C GLY A 508 -56.88 -11.54 -9.70
N ILE A 509 -55.95 -11.21 -10.58
CA ILE A 509 -54.52 -11.05 -10.30
C ILE A 509 -54.26 -9.83 -9.42
N THR A 510 -53.87 -10.06 -8.16
CA THR A 510 -53.03 -9.14 -7.38
C THR A 510 -51.93 -9.93 -6.69
N ALA A 511 -50.68 -9.71 -7.11
CA ALA A 511 -49.51 -10.25 -6.44
C ALA A 511 -49.14 -9.34 -5.26
N THR A 512 -49.14 -9.84 -4.03
CA THR A 512 -48.58 -9.11 -2.88
C THR A 512 -47.08 -9.36 -2.83
N SER A 513 -46.33 -8.51 -3.51
CA SER A 513 -44.88 -8.50 -3.40
C SER A 513 -44.45 -7.31 -2.55
N TYR A 514 -43.68 -7.61 -1.51
CA TYR A 514 -43.01 -6.67 -0.60
C TYR A 514 -43.88 -6.14 0.55
N HIS A 515 -43.31 -6.19 1.77
CA HIS A 515 -43.78 -5.59 3.04
C HIS A 515 -44.72 -6.43 3.96
N PRO A 516 -44.44 -7.72 4.25
CA PRO A 516 -45.23 -8.46 5.23
C PRO A 516 -45.09 -7.87 6.63
N ALA A 517 -46.22 -7.72 7.33
CA ALA A 517 -46.29 -7.18 8.68
C ALA A 517 -47.49 -7.74 9.44
N GLY A 518 -47.47 -7.64 10.77
CA GLY A 518 -48.63 -7.91 11.62
C GLY A 518 -48.88 -9.36 12.04
N SER A 519 -47.99 -10.31 11.72
CA SER A 519 -48.06 -11.70 12.19
C SER A 519 -47.75 -11.87 13.68
N CYS A 520 -47.06 -10.92 14.30
CA CYS A 520 -46.76 -10.85 15.74
C CYS A 520 -47.26 -9.53 16.34
N ARG A 521 -48.50 -9.16 16.03
CA ARG A 521 -49.12 -7.86 16.33
C ARG A 521 -48.81 -7.30 17.73
N MET A 522 -48.30 -6.07 17.76
CA MET A 522 -48.07 -5.28 18.96
C MET A 522 -49.37 -4.62 19.46
N GLY A 523 -49.57 -4.55 20.78
CA GLY A 523 -50.71 -3.82 21.35
C GLY A 523 -50.84 -3.97 22.86
N SER A 524 -52.01 -3.61 23.40
CA SER A 524 -52.30 -3.83 24.82
C SER A 524 -52.37 -5.32 25.12
N ILE A 525 -51.72 -5.76 26.19
CA ILE A 525 -51.59 -7.19 26.54
C ILE A 525 -52.94 -7.86 26.86
N ASP A 526 -53.96 -7.06 27.19
CA ASP A 526 -55.31 -7.54 27.47
C ASP A 526 -56.07 -7.97 26.22
N ARG A 527 -55.58 -7.62 25.02
CA ARG A 527 -56.23 -8.06 23.78
C ARG A 527 -55.84 -9.50 23.41
N PRO A 528 -56.78 -10.28 22.84
CA PRO A 528 -56.51 -11.66 22.44
C PRO A 528 -55.68 -11.77 21.16
N ASP A 529 -55.67 -10.75 20.31
CA ASP A 529 -54.96 -10.73 19.02
C ASP A 529 -53.54 -10.13 19.11
N VAL A 530 -53.09 -9.80 20.32
CA VAL A 530 -51.77 -9.21 20.58
C VAL A 530 -50.77 -10.30 20.96
N VAL A 531 -49.64 -10.31 20.26
CA VAL A 531 -48.52 -11.24 20.48
C VAL A 531 -47.42 -10.57 21.29
N VAL A 532 -47.14 -9.29 21.03
CA VAL A 532 -46.13 -8.52 21.77
C VAL A 532 -46.70 -7.27 22.43
N ASP A 533 -46.18 -6.90 23.59
CA ASP A 533 -46.54 -5.64 24.23
C ASP A 533 -45.86 -4.42 23.57
N PRO A 534 -46.14 -3.16 23.98
CA PRO A 534 -45.50 -1.98 23.39
C PRO A 534 -43.98 -1.89 23.60
N GLN A 535 -43.44 -2.73 24.48
CA GLN A 535 -42.00 -2.93 24.64
C GLN A 535 -41.50 -4.11 23.81
N LEU A 536 -42.26 -4.65 22.87
CA LEU A 536 -41.89 -5.77 22.00
C LEU A 536 -41.70 -7.12 22.71
N ARG A 537 -42.11 -7.25 23.98
CA ARG A 537 -42.01 -8.50 24.74
C ARG A 537 -43.15 -9.42 24.34
N VAL A 538 -42.85 -10.68 24.08
CA VAL A 538 -43.87 -11.69 23.80
C VAL A 538 -44.73 -11.92 25.03
N LYS A 539 -46.05 -11.91 24.85
CA LYS A 539 -47.02 -12.10 25.93
C LYS A 539 -46.69 -13.37 26.72
N ASN A 540 -46.64 -13.25 28.04
CA ASN A 540 -46.28 -14.31 29.00
C ASN A 540 -44.82 -14.84 28.90
N MET A 541 -43.92 -14.16 28.19
CA MET A 541 -42.50 -14.50 28.11
C MET A 541 -41.63 -13.31 28.53
N MET A 542 -40.87 -13.45 29.62
CA MET A 542 -40.08 -12.32 30.14
C MET A 542 -38.84 -11.98 29.30
N ASN A 543 -38.23 -12.99 28.66
CA ASN A 543 -36.93 -12.85 27.98
C ASN A 543 -37.01 -13.02 26.45
N LEU A 544 -38.20 -12.95 25.87
CA LEU A 544 -38.39 -13.08 24.43
C LEU A 544 -39.03 -11.81 23.86
N ARG A 545 -38.41 -11.28 22.80
CA ARG A 545 -38.90 -10.12 22.06
C ARG A 545 -38.94 -10.41 20.57
N VAL A 546 -39.88 -9.80 19.86
CA VAL A 546 -39.94 -9.83 18.39
C VAL A 546 -39.64 -8.42 17.90
N CYS A 547 -38.64 -8.28 17.03
CA CYS A 547 -38.07 -6.96 16.70
C CYS A 547 -37.94 -6.74 15.18
N ASP A 548 -38.87 -7.28 14.41
CA ASP A 548 -39.00 -7.14 12.95
C ASP A 548 -40.37 -6.57 12.54
N SER A 549 -40.71 -6.55 11.24
CA SER A 549 -41.98 -5.99 10.76
C SER A 549 -43.23 -6.75 11.19
N SER A 550 -43.11 -7.98 11.69
CA SER A 550 -44.26 -8.76 12.16
C SER A 550 -45.00 -8.08 13.32
N VAL A 551 -44.34 -7.19 14.05
CA VAL A 551 -44.94 -6.51 15.21
C VAL A 551 -45.89 -5.38 14.85
N PHE A 552 -45.85 -4.86 13.62
CA PHE A 552 -46.67 -3.70 13.30
C PHE A 552 -48.18 -4.02 13.38
N PRO A 553 -48.97 -3.24 14.13
CA PRO A 553 -50.42 -3.50 14.25
C PRO A 553 -51.17 -3.35 12.94
N THR A 554 -50.63 -2.53 12.04
CA THR A 554 -51.09 -2.29 10.68
C THR A 554 -49.89 -2.11 9.78
N VAL A 555 -50.02 -2.46 8.49
CA VAL A 555 -48.94 -2.22 7.52
C VAL A 555 -48.67 -0.71 7.47
N PRO A 556 -47.41 -0.25 7.64
CA PRO A 556 -47.06 1.15 7.49
C PRO A 556 -47.40 1.68 6.10
N ASN A 557 -47.78 2.96 5.99
CA ASN A 557 -48.07 3.62 4.70
C ASN A 557 -46.80 3.96 3.89
N SER A 558 -45.67 3.34 4.20
CA SER A 558 -44.36 3.54 3.58
C SER A 558 -43.59 2.22 3.53
N ASN A 559 -42.46 2.18 2.81
CA ASN A 559 -41.58 1.02 2.80
C ASN A 559 -41.21 0.59 4.24
N THR A 560 -41.41 -0.69 4.57
CA THR A 560 -41.21 -1.25 5.91
C THR A 560 -39.76 -1.34 6.32
N CYS A 561 -38.78 -1.23 5.41
CA CYS A 561 -37.36 -1.35 5.74
C CYS A 561 -36.93 -0.36 6.85
N ALA A 562 -37.20 0.94 6.67
CA ALA A 562 -36.87 1.95 7.66
C ALA A 562 -37.65 1.76 8.98
N ALA A 563 -38.92 1.34 8.89
CA ALA A 563 -39.74 1.08 10.05
C ALA A 563 -39.21 -0.13 10.86
N SER A 564 -38.81 -1.21 10.19
CA SER A 564 -38.24 -2.42 10.80
C SER A 564 -36.91 -2.13 11.48
N ILE A 565 -36.03 -1.35 10.84
CA ILE A 565 -34.78 -0.88 11.45
C ILE A 565 -35.08 -0.08 12.72
N THR A 566 -36.09 0.78 12.69
CA THR A 566 -36.50 1.60 13.85
C THR A 566 -37.03 0.72 15.00
N VAL A 567 -37.80 -0.34 14.69
CA VAL A 567 -38.26 -1.32 15.69
C VAL A 567 -37.08 -2.05 16.31
N GLY A 568 -36.11 -2.50 15.50
CA GLY A 568 -34.88 -3.12 15.99
C GLY A 568 -34.10 -2.19 16.93
N TYR A 569 -33.97 -0.90 16.55
CA TYR A 569 -33.32 0.10 17.38
C TYR A 569 -34.07 0.33 18.70
N LYS A 570 -35.41 0.43 18.68
CA LYS A 570 -36.23 0.58 19.89
C LYS A 570 -36.15 -0.64 20.80
N CYS A 571 -36.13 -1.83 20.22
CA CYS A 571 -35.90 -3.09 20.94
C CYS A 571 -34.58 -3.06 21.71
N ALA A 572 -33.50 -2.62 21.06
CA ALA A 572 -32.20 -2.45 21.71
C ALA A 572 -32.24 -1.42 22.85
N GLN A 573 -32.90 -0.27 22.66
CA GLN A 573 -33.07 0.73 23.72
C GLN A 573 -33.84 0.17 24.94
N PHE A 574 -34.91 -0.58 24.70
CA PHE A 574 -35.68 -1.20 25.79
C PHE A 574 -34.88 -2.26 26.54
N ILE A 575 -34.05 -3.04 25.85
CA ILE A 575 -33.14 -4.00 26.47
C ILE A 575 -32.11 -3.26 27.33
N LYS A 576 -31.48 -2.21 26.80
CA LYS A 576 -30.54 -1.38 27.56
C LYS A 576 -31.17 -0.81 28.83
N GLN A 577 -32.37 -0.24 28.71
CA GLN A 577 -33.09 0.33 29.85
C GLN A 577 -33.48 -0.72 30.89
N TYR A 578 -33.96 -1.89 30.45
CA TYR A 578 -34.38 -2.97 31.33
C TYR A 578 -33.21 -3.55 32.13
N TYR A 579 -32.05 -3.73 31.50
CA TYR A 579 -30.85 -4.30 32.11
C TYR A 579 -29.86 -3.27 32.67
N LYS A 580 -30.18 -1.96 32.60
CA LYS A 580 -29.29 -0.85 33.00
C LYS A 580 -27.90 -0.92 32.33
N LEU A 581 -27.87 -1.26 31.05
CA LEU A 581 -26.64 -1.30 30.24
C LEU A 581 -26.32 0.12 29.74
N GLU A 582 -25.04 0.52 29.78
CA GLU A 582 -24.57 1.80 29.22
C GLU A 582 -24.71 1.88 27.68
#